data_AF-A0A2M8S2U4-F1
#
_entry.id   AF-A0A2M8S2U4-F1
#
_cell.length_a   1.000
_cell.length_b   1.000
_cell.length_c   1.000
_cell.angle_alpha   90.00
_cell.angle_beta   90.00
_cell.angle_gamma   90.00
#
_symmetry.space_group_name_H-M   'P 1'
#
loop_
_entity.id
_entity.type
_entity.pdbx_description
1 polymer ?
#
loop_
_entity_poly.entity_id
_entity_poly.type
_entity_poly.pdbx_seq_one_letter_code
_entity_poly.pdbx_strand_id
1 'polypeptide(L)'
;MINLIRFWIPNAVSIVFLSLELPIISFLMISAPVNQVANYTIAVACLMFANSLIYPICPFVIQNNRHPKSFFISASIVLLVFSIFNMLIYFYIEEQETRLICYMFSLSLLLIGAKRYLQACHILSDSIKVISRSSIYRVILSVSFCFLLLNIEFFERKDISVIFSILLGGCVEVSILFKEFMKINNKNSYKEISVNYSIKSYMTLIFVSASYLSTNFILMHILVDDLSMMKYWAIIFTIITVSIYPLLDSDSIIMKFLKNKDRYIVEFGIVASTICAIFFILFIFILFNVSNEEYIKNFILSPMTIICCILTPYLWCARSYFRIKYILLEKNTIVILFILLSFVGCYLASYFLQIKSPIILFNFVIILEMLGYLVKSNLIKNS
;
A
#
# COMPACT_ATOMS: atom_id res chain seq x y z
N MET A 1 -3.61 18.94 16.47
CA MET A 1 -4.69 18.07 15.91
C MET A 1 -5.19 18.51 14.51
N ILE A 2 -5.73 19.71 14.32
CA ILE A 2 -6.28 20.16 13.00
C ILE A 2 -5.24 20.04 11.87
N ASN A 3 -3.98 20.40 12.12
CA ASN A 3 -2.91 20.24 11.14
C ASN A 3 -2.70 18.76 10.75
N LEU A 4 -2.60 17.83 11.70
CA LEU A 4 -2.47 16.39 11.42
C LEU A 4 -3.60 15.87 10.51
N ILE A 5 -4.85 16.20 10.84
CA ILE A 5 -6.03 15.82 10.05
C ILE A 5 -5.96 16.44 8.65
N ARG A 6 -5.58 17.72 8.55
CA ARG A 6 -5.39 18.42 7.28
C ARG A 6 -4.36 17.72 6.40
N PHE A 7 -3.27 17.19 6.96
CA PHE A 7 -2.25 16.40 6.24
C PHE A 7 -2.72 15.00 5.86
N TRP A 8 -3.52 14.38 6.72
CA TRP A 8 -3.99 13.01 6.54
C TRP A 8 -5.07 12.88 5.48
N ILE A 9 -6.13 13.71 5.53
CA ILE A 9 -7.28 13.55 4.65
C ILE A 9 -6.89 13.47 3.15
N PRO A 10 -6.05 14.36 2.58
CA PRO A 10 -5.69 14.24 1.16
C PRO A 10 -4.90 12.96 0.81
N ASN A 11 -4.04 12.49 1.71
CA ASN A 11 -3.31 11.24 1.51
C ASN A 11 -4.25 10.02 1.62
N ALA A 12 -5.10 10.01 2.64
CA ALA A 12 -6.12 8.98 2.85
C ALA A 12 -7.04 8.85 1.63
N VAL A 13 -7.57 9.97 1.15
CA VAL A 13 -8.43 10.04 -0.03
C VAL A 13 -7.70 9.51 -1.28
N SER A 14 -6.45 9.95 -1.50
CA SER A 14 -5.62 9.45 -2.60
C SER A 14 -5.50 7.92 -2.60
N ILE A 15 -5.18 7.33 -1.44
CA ILE A 15 -5.02 5.88 -1.32
C ILE A 15 -6.34 5.14 -1.50
N VAL A 16 -7.43 5.62 -0.90
CA VAL A 16 -8.75 5.00 -1.06
C VAL A 16 -9.14 4.95 -2.54
N PHE A 17 -8.98 6.05 -3.28
CA PHE A 17 -9.27 6.07 -4.72
C PHE A 17 -8.43 5.07 -5.50
N LEU A 18 -7.12 5.04 -5.28
CA LEU A 18 -6.22 4.08 -5.93
C LEU A 18 -6.58 2.63 -5.61
N SER A 19 -7.08 2.39 -4.40
CA SER A 19 -7.41 1.04 -3.96
C SER A 19 -8.78 0.59 -4.46
N LEU A 20 -9.66 1.53 -4.86
CA LEU A 20 -10.91 1.26 -5.58
C LEU A 20 -10.69 1.03 -7.09
N GLU A 21 -9.59 1.53 -7.65
CA GLU A 21 -9.23 1.37 -9.08
C GLU A 21 -9.19 -0.12 -9.49
N LEU A 22 -8.44 -0.95 -8.74
CA LEU A 22 -8.27 -2.37 -9.06
C LEU A 22 -9.58 -3.18 -9.03
N PRO A 23 -10.46 -3.06 -8.01
CA PRO A 23 -11.78 -3.70 -8.00
C PRO A 23 -12.68 -3.29 -9.17
N ILE A 24 -12.74 -2.00 -9.48
CA ILE A 24 -13.58 -1.49 -10.58
C ILE A 24 -13.10 -2.08 -11.90
N ILE A 25 -11.79 -2.06 -12.15
CA ILE A 25 -11.20 -2.65 -13.35
C ILE A 25 -11.43 -4.16 -13.41
N SER A 26 -11.30 -4.86 -12.28
CA SER A 26 -11.57 -6.30 -12.21
C SER A 26 -13.03 -6.62 -12.53
N PHE A 27 -13.97 -5.79 -12.08
CA PHE A 27 -15.37 -5.90 -12.44
C PHE A 27 -15.61 -5.71 -13.95
N LEU A 28 -14.95 -4.74 -14.57
CA LEU A 28 -15.04 -4.53 -16.02
C LEU A 28 -14.49 -5.73 -16.82
N MET A 29 -13.50 -6.43 -16.28
CA MET A 29 -12.90 -7.62 -16.88
C MET A 29 -13.73 -8.91 -16.75
N ILE A 30 -14.86 -8.90 -16.03
CA ILE A 30 -15.69 -10.12 -15.86
C ILE A 30 -16.19 -10.68 -17.20
N SER A 31 -16.36 -9.82 -18.22
CA SER A 31 -16.77 -10.21 -19.57
C SER A 31 -15.61 -10.67 -20.48
N ALA A 32 -14.38 -10.73 -19.95
CA ALA A 32 -13.20 -11.16 -20.70
C ALA A 32 -13.03 -12.69 -20.65
N PRO A 33 -12.33 -13.28 -21.64
CA PRO A 33 -11.94 -14.69 -21.61
C PRO A 33 -11.17 -15.05 -20.33
N VAL A 34 -11.42 -16.24 -19.78
CA VAL A 34 -10.88 -16.69 -18.48
C VAL A 34 -9.35 -16.66 -18.44
N ASN A 35 -8.69 -17.06 -19.54
CA ASN A 35 -7.23 -17.02 -19.67
C ASN A 35 -6.69 -15.59 -19.54
N GLN A 36 -7.31 -14.60 -20.19
CA GLN A 36 -6.88 -13.19 -20.10
C GLN A 36 -7.08 -12.62 -18.69
N VAL A 37 -8.18 -12.99 -18.01
CA VAL A 37 -8.42 -12.61 -16.61
C VAL A 37 -7.37 -13.23 -15.68
N ALA A 38 -6.99 -14.49 -15.91
CA ALA A 38 -5.93 -15.16 -15.15
C ALA A 38 -4.57 -14.47 -15.33
N ASN A 39 -4.19 -14.16 -16.58
CA ASN A 39 -2.94 -13.48 -16.90
C ASN A 39 -2.84 -12.11 -16.20
N TYR A 40 -3.92 -11.32 -16.27
CA TYR A 40 -4.01 -10.03 -15.56
C TYR A 40 -3.88 -10.20 -14.05
N THR A 41 -4.57 -11.18 -13.46
CA THR A 41 -4.53 -11.44 -12.01
C THR A 41 -3.12 -11.78 -11.54
N ILE A 42 -2.40 -12.64 -12.27
CA ILE A 42 -1.00 -12.98 -11.99
C ILE A 42 -0.14 -11.72 -12.05
N ALA A 43 -0.28 -10.90 -13.09
CA ALA A 43 0.51 -9.67 -13.22
C ALA A 43 0.23 -8.66 -12.11
N VAL A 44 -1.03 -8.50 -11.67
CA VAL A 44 -1.38 -7.67 -10.51
C VAL A 44 -0.71 -8.19 -9.24
N ALA A 45 -0.79 -9.50 -8.98
CA ALA A 45 -0.16 -10.09 -7.80
C ALA A 45 1.36 -9.87 -7.78
N CYS A 46 2.04 -10.13 -8.91
CA CYS A 46 3.47 -9.88 -9.06
C CYS A 46 3.81 -8.39 -8.88
N LEU A 47 3.03 -7.48 -9.49
CA LEU A 47 3.26 -6.04 -9.36
C LEU A 47 3.10 -5.56 -7.93
N MET A 48 2.04 -6.01 -7.23
CA MET A 48 1.83 -5.65 -5.82
C MET A 48 3.04 -6.07 -5.00
N PHE A 49 3.60 -7.26 -5.27
CA PHE A 49 4.82 -7.71 -4.60
C PHE A 49 5.98 -6.72 -4.79
N ALA A 50 6.30 -6.36 -6.03
CA ALA A 50 7.37 -5.42 -6.32
C ALA A 50 7.09 -3.99 -5.79
N ASN A 51 5.83 -3.54 -5.81
CA ASN A 51 5.41 -2.24 -5.31
C ASN A 51 5.73 -2.07 -3.81
N SER A 52 5.71 -3.14 -3.00
CA SER A 52 6.12 -3.03 -1.60
C SER A 52 7.55 -2.56 -1.41
N LEU A 53 8.46 -2.87 -2.33
CA LEU A 53 9.84 -2.43 -2.22
C LEU A 53 9.95 -0.94 -2.52
N ILE A 54 9.04 -0.39 -3.33
CA ILE A 54 9.02 1.00 -3.76
C ILE A 54 8.23 1.89 -2.77
N TYR A 55 7.20 1.34 -2.13
CA TYR A 55 6.33 2.06 -1.18
C TYR A 55 7.08 2.88 -0.10
N PRO A 56 8.18 2.37 0.51
CA PRO A 56 9.01 3.06 1.50
C PRO A 56 9.69 4.36 1.06
N ILE A 57 9.75 4.64 -0.24
CA ILE A 57 10.43 5.83 -0.76
C ILE A 57 9.85 7.12 -0.15
N CYS A 58 8.53 7.19 0.00
CA CYS A 58 7.87 8.38 0.53
C CYS A 58 8.32 8.73 1.97
N PRO A 59 8.18 7.84 2.97
CA PRO A 59 8.67 8.10 4.32
C PRO A 59 10.20 8.26 4.39
N PHE A 60 10.96 7.58 3.53
CA PHE A 60 12.42 7.74 3.44
C PHE A 60 12.83 9.16 3.01
N VAL A 61 12.18 9.73 1.99
CA VAL A 61 12.45 11.09 1.51
C VAL A 61 12.06 12.14 2.56
N ILE A 62 10.94 11.93 3.26
CA ILE A 62 10.51 12.77 4.39
C ILE A 62 11.50 12.70 5.55
N GLN A 63 12.04 11.51 5.84
CA GLN A 63 13.06 11.35 6.86
C GLN A 63 14.34 12.12 6.52
N ASN A 64 14.72 12.18 5.25
CA ASN A 64 15.92 12.86 4.80
C ASN A 64 15.67 14.31 4.34
N ASN A 65 14.50 14.89 4.61
CA ASN A 65 14.13 16.26 4.24
C ASN A 65 14.46 16.64 2.78
N ARG A 66 14.27 15.71 1.83
CA ARG A 66 14.58 15.93 0.40
C ARG A 66 16.06 16.27 0.10
N HIS A 67 17.02 15.77 0.89
CA HIS A 67 18.44 15.90 0.59
C HIS A 67 18.74 15.40 -0.85
N PRO A 68 19.61 16.03 -1.67
CA PRO A 68 19.85 15.64 -3.06
C PRO A 68 20.15 14.14 -3.26
N LYS A 69 20.94 13.55 -2.36
CA LYS A 69 21.22 12.10 -2.33
C LYS A 69 19.96 11.22 -2.22
N SER A 70 18.89 11.70 -1.57
CA SER A 70 17.63 10.96 -1.44
C SER A 70 16.94 10.74 -2.78
N PHE A 71 17.07 11.67 -3.75
CA PHE A 71 16.58 11.48 -5.11
C PHE A 71 17.32 10.36 -5.82
N PHE A 72 18.66 10.46 -5.89
CA PHE A 72 19.49 9.47 -6.57
C PHE A 72 19.28 8.06 -6.02
N ILE A 73 19.14 7.94 -4.71
CA ILE A 73 18.98 6.64 -4.07
C ILE A 73 17.57 6.10 -4.28
N SER A 74 16.53 6.94 -4.19
CA SER A 74 15.16 6.53 -4.56
C SER A 74 15.08 6.08 -6.03
N ALA A 75 15.71 6.81 -6.95
CA ALA A 75 15.77 6.43 -8.36
C ALA A 75 16.53 5.10 -8.57
N SER A 76 17.68 4.94 -7.92
CA SER A 76 18.48 3.71 -7.98
C SER A 76 17.71 2.50 -7.46
N ILE A 77 17.00 2.68 -6.35
CA ILE A 77 16.09 1.67 -5.78
C ILE A 77 15.01 1.27 -6.79
N VAL A 78 14.32 2.25 -7.38
CA VAL A 78 13.22 1.98 -8.33
C VAL A 78 13.75 1.21 -9.54
N LEU A 79 14.89 1.64 -10.08
CA LEU A 79 15.54 0.96 -11.20
C LEU A 79 15.99 -0.45 -10.83
N LEU A 80 16.57 -0.64 -9.65
CA LEU A 80 17.00 -1.95 -9.17
C LEU A 80 15.81 -2.90 -8.97
N VAL A 81 14.74 -2.43 -8.32
CA VAL A 81 13.50 -3.21 -8.15
C VAL A 81 12.91 -3.55 -9.51
N PHE A 82 12.84 -2.60 -10.44
CA PHE A 82 12.37 -2.83 -11.81
C PHE A 82 13.22 -3.87 -12.54
N SER A 83 14.55 -3.78 -12.50
CA SER A 83 15.45 -4.73 -13.14
C SER A 83 15.35 -6.13 -12.56
N ILE A 84 15.38 -6.26 -11.23
CA ILE A 84 15.25 -7.55 -10.55
C ILE A 84 13.88 -8.17 -10.84
N PHE A 85 12.80 -7.38 -10.78
CA PHE A 85 11.47 -7.87 -11.06
C PHE A 85 11.33 -8.42 -12.49
N ASN A 86 11.85 -7.69 -13.49
CA ASN A 86 11.85 -8.16 -14.88
C ASN A 86 12.71 -9.42 -15.08
N MET A 87 13.84 -9.52 -14.37
CA MET A 87 14.66 -10.73 -14.37
C MET A 87 13.89 -11.91 -13.78
N LEU A 88 13.20 -11.72 -12.65
CA LEU A 88 12.39 -12.77 -12.02
C LEU A 88 11.23 -13.20 -12.93
N ILE A 89 10.55 -12.27 -13.62
CA ILE A 89 9.51 -12.60 -14.59
C ILE A 89 10.05 -13.54 -15.68
N TYR A 90 11.27 -13.29 -16.18
CA TYR A 90 11.89 -14.13 -17.20
C TYR A 90 12.08 -15.59 -16.74
N PHE A 91 12.56 -15.77 -15.51
CA PHE A 91 12.91 -17.09 -14.98
C PHE A 91 11.72 -17.88 -14.44
N TYR A 92 10.71 -17.20 -13.87
CA TYR A 92 9.64 -17.86 -13.12
C TYR A 92 8.27 -17.88 -13.83
N ILE A 93 8.05 -17.05 -14.86
CA ILE A 93 6.80 -17.06 -15.63
C ILE A 93 7.03 -17.80 -16.94
N GLU A 94 6.64 -19.07 -16.99
CA GLU A 94 6.85 -19.95 -18.16
C GLU A 94 6.01 -19.53 -19.37
N GLU A 95 4.74 -19.20 -19.14
CA GLU A 95 3.79 -18.86 -20.21
C GLU A 95 4.09 -17.50 -20.85
N GLN A 96 4.28 -17.50 -22.18
CA GLN A 96 4.71 -16.32 -22.93
C GLN A 96 3.69 -15.16 -22.85
N GLU A 97 2.40 -15.46 -22.88
CA GLU A 97 1.34 -14.45 -22.82
C GLU A 97 1.28 -13.74 -21.46
N THR A 98 1.39 -14.50 -20.38
CA THR A 98 1.45 -14.00 -19.00
C THR A 98 2.73 -13.20 -18.78
N ARG A 99 3.85 -13.68 -19.32
CA ARG A 99 5.15 -12.99 -19.24
C ARG A 99 5.09 -11.59 -19.89
N LEU A 100 4.48 -11.48 -21.06
CA LEU A 100 4.31 -10.21 -21.77
C LEU A 100 3.49 -9.20 -20.94
N ILE A 101 2.37 -9.64 -20.38
CA ILE A 101 1.49 -8.85 -19.50
C ILE A 101 2.30 -8.34 -18.29
N CYS A 102 3.04 -9.22 -17.61
CA CYS A 102 3.89 -8.86 -16.49
C CYS A 102 4.96 -7.82 -16.87
N TYR A 103 5.60 -7.96 -18.03
CA TYR A 103 6.57 -6.99 -18.52
C TYR A 103 5.96 -5.62 -18.79
N MET A 104 4.82 -5.56 -19.49
CA MET A 104 4.13 -4.30 -19.73
C MET A 104 3.73 -3.65 -18.41
N PHE A 105 3.21 -4.44 -17.46
CA PHE A 105 2.74 -3.88 -16.21
C PHE A 105 3.88 -3.45 -15.28
N SER A 106 5.08 -4.03 -15.44
CA SER A 106 6.28 -3.62 -14.70
C SER A 106 6.65 -2.14 -14.91
N LEU A 107 6.27 -1.53 -16.06
CA LEU A 107 6.48 -0.10 -16.31
C LEU A 107 5.80 0.78 -15.25
N SER A 108 4.72 0.29 -14.65
CA SER A 108 4.05 1.00 -13.57
C SER A 108 4.94 1.16 -12.32
N LEU A 109 5.94 0.30 -12.10
CA LEU A 109 6.90 0.46 -10.99
C LEU A 109 7.67 1.78 -11.08
N LEU A 110 8.02 2.21 -12.30
CA LEU A 110 8.69 3.49 -12.52
C LEU A 110 7.76 4.65 -12.16
N LEU A 111 6.50 4.58 -12.57
CA LEU A 111 5.47 5.59 -12.28
C LEU A 111 5.15 5.65 -10.78
N ILE A 112 5.01 4.49 -10.14
CA ILE A 112 4.81 4.37 -8.69
C ILE A 112 6.00 4.99 -7.95
N GLY A 113 7.23 4.68 -8.35
CA GLY A 113 8.44 5.26 -7.76
C GLY A 113 8.48 6.78 -7.87
N ALA A 114 8.25 7.31 -9.07
CA ALA A 114 8.19 8.75 -9.32
C ALA A 114 7.11 9.43 -8.47
N LYS A 115 5.90 8.85 -8.43
CA LYS A 115 4.80 9.32 -7.60
C LYS A 115 5.18 9.36 -6.13
N ARG A 116 5.74 8.29 -5.56
CA ARG A 116 6.07 8.21 -4.12
C ARG A 116 7.10 9.26 -3.72
N TYR A 117 8.09 9.51 -4.59
CA TYR A 117 9.05 10.60 -4.39
C TYR A 117 8.39 11.99 -4.44
N LEU A 118 7.56 12.26 -5.46
CA LEU A 118 6.86 13.53 -5.61
C LEU A 118 5.86 13.78 -4.46
N GLN A 119 5.15 12.75 -4.03
CA GLN A 119 4.24 12.79 -2.88
C GLN A 119 4.97 13.24 -1.61
N ALA A 120 6.16 12.68 -1.33
CA ALA A 120 6.99 13.13 -0.21
C ALA A 120 7.38 14.61 -0.33
N CYS A 121 7.76 15.06 -1.54
CA CYS A 121 8.08 16.46 -1.78
C CYS A 121 6.88 17.40 -1.52
N HIS A 122 5.66 16.99 -1.90
CA HIS A 122 4.44 17.75 -1.61
C HIS A 122 4.08 17.76 -0.13
N ILE A 123 4.31 16.65 0.59
CA ILE A 123 4.12 16.59 2.04
C ILE A 123 5.10 17.52 2.76
N LEU A 124 6.37 17.57 2.34
CA LEU A 124 7.38 18.45 2.92
C LEU A 124 7.12 19.94 2.62
N SER A 125 6.50 20.26 1.48
CA SER A 125 6.18 21.63 1.04
C SER A 125 4.76 22.09 1.39
N ASP A 126 4.03 21.33 2.21
CA ASP A 126 2.66 21.61 2.66
C ASP A 126 1.60 21.74 1.52
N SER A 127 1.94 21.28 0.32
CA SER A 127 1.12 21.35 -0.91
C SER A 127 0.31 20.06 -1.15
N ILE A 128 -0.14 19.44 -0.07
CA ILE A 128 -0.79 18.12 -0.01
C ILE A 128 -2.11 17.97 -0.79
N LYS A 129 -2.82 19.05 -1.08
CA LYS A 129 -4.11 18.98 -1.81
C LYS A 129 -3.94 18.45 -3.24
N VAL A 130 -2.75 18.60 -3.82
CA VAL A 130 -2.44 18.11 -5.16
C VAL A 130 -2.43 16.57 -5.19
N ILE A 131 -2.06 15.93 -4.07
CA ILE A 131 -1.97 14.47 -3.95
C ILE A 131 -3.33 13.83 -4.24
N SER A 132 -4.37 14.21 -3.49
CA SER A 132 -5.73 13.67 -3.73
C SER A 132 -6.28 14.03 -5.10
N ARG A 133 -6.07 15.26 -5.58
CA ARG A 133 -6.53 15.70 -6.92
C ARG A 133 -5.93 14.85 -8.02
N SER A 134 -4.61 14.63 -7.99
CA SER A 134 -3.90 13.83 -9.00
C SER A 134 -4.40 12.38 -9.03
N SER A 135 -4.68 11.78 -7.88
CA SER A 135 -5.22 10.41 -7.81
C SER A 135 -6.66 10.32 -8.31
N ILE A 136 -7.50 11.33 -8.07
CA ILE A 136 -8.85 11.37 -8.65
C ILE A 136 -8.78 11.40 -10.19
N TYR A 137 -7.93 12.26 -10.76
CA TYR A 137 -7.75 12.31 -12.21
C TYR A 137 -7.24 10.99 -12.78
N ARG A 138 -6.30 10.34 -12.09
CA ARG A 138 -5.83 9.01 -12.46
C ARG A 138 -6.96 8.00 -12.54
N VAL A 139 -7.74 7.86 -11.47
CA VAL A 139 -8.78 6.82 -11.39
C VAL A 139 -9.88 7.06 -12.40
N ILE A 140 -10.29 8.32 -12.60
CA ILE A 140 -11.26 8.67 -13.64
C ILE A 140 -10.71 8.28 -15.01
N LEU A 141 -9.47 8.65 -15.33
CA LEU A 141 -8.88 8.34 -16.62
C LEU A 141 -8.68 6.84 -16.84
N SER A 142 -8.13 6.12 -15.86
CA SER A 142 -7.89 4.68 -15.99
C SER A 142 -9.21 3.92 -16.16
N VAL A 143 -10.22 4.19 -15.34
CA VAL A 143 -11.52 3.51 -15.43
C VAL A 143 -12.25 3.88 -16.72
N SER A 144 -12.34 5.16 -17.07
CA SER A 144 -13.02 5.58 -18.31
C SER A 144 -12.33 5.05 -19.56
N PHE A 145 -11.00 5.07 -19.60
CA PHE A 145 -10.25 4.57 -20.74
C PHE A 145 -10.27 3.04 -20.82
N CYS A 146 -10.24 2.35 -19.67
CA CYS A 146 -10.46 0.91 -19.57
C CYS A 146 -11.82 0.54 -20.17
N PHE A 147 -12.90 1.22 -19.74
CA PHE A 147 -14.24 0.98 -20.24
C PHE A 147 -14.34 1.21 -21.77
N LEU A 148 -13.74 2.28 -22.28
CA LEU A 148 -13.71 2.56 -23.72
C LEU A 148 -12.96 1.48 -24.51
N LEU A 149 -11.75 1.10 -24.09
CA LEU A 149 -10.93 0.12 -24.81
C LEU A 149 -11.55 -1.28 -24.81
N LEU A 150 -12.22 -1.66 -23.72
CA LEU A 150 -12.90 -2.95 -23.63
C LEU A 150 -14.14 -3.03 -24.52
N ASN A 151 -14.85 -1.92 -24.74
CA ASN A 151 -16.08 -1.88 -25.55
C ASN A 151 -15.83 -1.64 -27.04
N ILE A 152 -14.76 -0.93 -27.40
CA ILE A 152 -14.40 -0.67 -28.81
C ILE A 152 -13.67 -1.88 -29.42
N GLU A 153 -13.34 -2.90 -28.62
CA GLU A 153 -12.55 -4.07 -29.02
C GLU A 153 -11.23 -3.67 -29.73
N PHE A 154 -10.68 -2.51 -29.34
CA PHE A 154 -9.51 -1.93 -30.00
C PHE A 154 -8.28 -2.85 -29.94
N PHE A 155 -8.19 -3.66 -28.88
CA PHE A 155 -7.29 -4.79 -28.79
C PHE A 155 -8.09 -6.09 -28.67
N GLU A 156 -7.70 -7.10 -29.43
CA GLU A 156 -8.20 -8.48 -29.28
C GLU A 156 -7.92 -9.03 -27.86
N ARG A 157 -6.85 -8.52 -27.23
CA ARG A 157 -6.43 -8.83 -25.86
C ARG A 157 -6.93 -7.78 -24.87
N LYS A 158 -7.98 -8.13 -24.12
CA LYS A 158 -8.62 -7.27 -23.11
C LYS A 158 -7.70 -6.98 -21.91
N ASP A 159 -6.85 -7.93 -21.55
CA ASP A 159 -5.86 -7.78 -20.47
C ASP A 159 -4.79 -6.70 -20.78
N ILE A 160 -4.35 -6.59 -22.04
CA ILE A 160 -3.46 -5.53 -22.50
C ILE A 160 -4.15 -4.16 -22.44
N SER A 161 -5.41 -4.07 -22.90
CA SER A 161 -6.21 -2.84 -22.83
C SER A 161 -6.28 -2.29 -21.41
N VAL A 162 -6.52 -3.17 -20.44
CA VAL A 162 -6.55 -2.82 -19.02
C VAL A 162 -5.21 -2.26 -18.56
N ILE A 163 -4.10 -2.97 -18.80
CA ILE A 163 -2.77 -2.51 -18.38
C ILE A 163 -2.45 -1.15 -18.98
N PHE A 164 -2.75 -0.96 -20.26
CA PHE A 164 -2.52 0.31 -20.94
C PHE A 164 -3.30 1.45 -20.28
N SER A 165 -4.58 1.23 -19.95
CA SER A 165 -5.41 2.23 -19.26
C SER A 165 -4.85 2.63 -17.88
N ILE A 166 -4.33 1.66 -17.11
CA ILE A 166 -3.72 1.90 -15.81
C ILE A 166 -2.42 2.70 -15.97
N LEU A 167 -1.58 2.34 -16.95
CA LEU A 167 -0.33 3.05 -17.24
C LEU A 167 -0.60 4.50 -17.63
N LEU A 168 -1.60 4.76 -18.48
CA LEU A 168 -2.01 6.11 -18.85
C LEU A 168 -2.46 6.94 -17.65
N GLY A 169 -3.32 6.37 -16.80
CA GLY A 169 -3.74 7.03 -15.55
C GLY A 169 -2.55 7.35 -14.64
N GLY A 170 -1.60 6.43 -14.51
CA GLY A 170 -0.35 6.63 -13.76
C GLY A 170 0.53 7.74 -14.34
N CYS A 171 0.69 7.80 -15.66
CA CYS A 171 1.45 8.85 -16.34
C CYS A 171 0.85 10.24 -16.06
N VAL A 172 -0.48 10.36 -16.11
CA VAL A 172 -1.17 11.62 -15.81
C VAL A 172 -1.00 12.03 -14.35
N GLU A 173 -1.12 11.08 -13.40
CA GLU A 173 -0.89 11.34 -11.98
C GLU A 173 0.50 11.94 -11.73
N VAL A 174 1.53 11.27 -12.25
CA VAL A 174 2.93 11.70 -12.09
C VAL A 174 3.16 13.04 -12.77
N SER A 175 2.59 13.27 -13.95
CA SER A 175 2.72 14.53 -14.68
C SER A 175 2.11 15.72 -13.93
N ILE A 176 0.93 15.54 -13.33
CA ILE A 176 0.26 16.58 -12.52
C ILE A 176 1.11 16.90 -11.29
N LEU A 177 1.55 15.88 -10.55
CA LEU A 177 2.42 16.04 -9.38
C LEU A 177 3.73 16.76 -9.75
N PHE A 178 4.38 16.33 -10.83
CA PHE A 178 5.63 16.93 -11.29
C PHE A 178 5.46 18.40 -11.67
N LYS A 179 4.40 18.74 -12.41
CA LYS A 179 4.09 20.13 -12.80
C LYS A 179 3.91 21.03 -11.57
N GLU A 180 3.16 20.58 -10.58
CA GLU A 180 2.96 21.36 -9.34
C GLU A 180 4.23 21.44 -8.50
N PHE A 181 5.02 20.37 -8.45
CA PHE A 181 6.32 20.38 -7.79
C PHE A 181 7.27 21.42 -8.39
N MET A 182 7.35 21.54 -9.71
CA MET A 182 8.18 22.55 -10.39
C MET A 182 7.75 23.99 -10.02
N LYS A 183 6.43 24.24 -9.92
CA LYS A 183 5.92 25.57 -9.50
C LYS A 183 6.33 25.94 -8.08
N ILE A 184 6.40 24.97 -7.18
CA ILE A 184 6.78 25.18 -5.78
C ILE A 184 8.28 25.41 -5.67
N ASN A 185 9.08 24.61 -6.38
CA ASN A 185 10.55 24.69 -6.32
C ASN A 185 11.09 26.03 -6.82
N ASN A 186 10.41 26.65 -7.79
CA ASN A 186 10.78 27.97 -8.30
C ASN A 186 10.50 29.12 -7.31
N LYS A 187 9.71 28.90 -6.25
CA LYS A 187 9.27 29.96 -5.32
C LYS A 187 9.98 29.97 -3.98
N ASN A 188 10.55 28.84 -3.54
CA ASN A 188 11.08 28.70 -2.20
C ASN A 188 12.57 28.35 -2.21
N SER A 189 13.40 29.21 -1.60
CA SER A 189 14.76 28.88 -1.19
C SER A 189 14.68 27.99 0.05
N TYR A 190 14.82 26.68 -0.14
CA TYR A 190 14.74 25.73 0.95
C TYR A 190 15.99 25.82 1.83
N LYS A 191 15.79 26.02 3.13
CA LYS A 191 16.86 25.86 4.13
C LYS A 191 17.26 24.39 4.18
N GLU A 192 18.49 24.08 3.79
CA GLU A 192 19.09 22.77 4.04
C GLU A 192 19.18 22.55 5.54
N ILE A 193 18.32 21.69 6.06
CA ILE A 193 18.50 21.15 7.40
C ILE A 193 19.54 20.04 7.24
N SER A 194 20.69 20.17 7.91
CA SER A 194 21.72 19.14 7.94
C SER A 194 21.18 17.89 8.62
N VAL A 195 20.65 16.95 7.84
CA VAL A 195 20.19 15.65 8.32
C VAL A 195 21.28 14.62 8.05
N ASN A 196 21.68 13.87 9.09
CA ASN A 196 22.53 12.69 8.91
C ASN A 196 21.80 11.67 8.03
N TYR A 197 22.31 11.52 6.82
CA TYR A 197 21.75 10.63 5.80
C TYR A 197 21.92 9.16 6.22
N SER A 198 20.84 8.36 6.17
CA SER A 198 20.88 6.94 6.54
C SER A 198 20.03 6.05 5.64
N ILE A 199 20.67 5.08 4.96
CA ILE A 199 19.99 4.03 4.18
C ILE A 199 19.36 2.97 5.09
N LYS A 200 19.85 2.82 6.32
CA LYS A 200 19.36 1.79 7.26
C LYS A 200 17.86 1.92 7.53
N SER A 201 17.32 3.14 7.52
CA SER A 201 15.88 3.36 7.69
C SER A 201 15.05 2.91 6.48
N TYR A 202 15.60 3.00 5.27
CA TYR A 202 14.94 2.48 4.07
C TYR A 202 14.82 0.95 4.13
N MET A 203 15.86 0.23 4.55
CA MET A 203 15.80 -1.23 4.76
C MET A 203 14.76 -1.61 5.80
N THR A 204 14.68 -0.86 6.90
CA THR A 204 13.63 -1.02 7.91
C THR A 204 12.24 -0.86 7.30
N LEU A 205 12.04 0.17 6.46
CA LEU A 205 10.76 0.43 5.80
C LEU A 205 10.44 -0.59 4.68
N ILE A 206 11.42 -1.26 4.06
CA ILE A 206 11.15 -2.38 3.13
C ILE A 206 10.51 -3.55 3.85
N PHE A 207 11.05 -3.96 5.00
CA PHE A 207 10.46 -5.03 5.82
C PHE A 207 9.05 -4.68 6.30
N VAL A 208 8.74 -3.38 6.42
CA VAL A 208 7.39 -2.88 6.71
C VAL A 208 6.42 -3.15 5.57
N SER A 209 6.80 -2.87 4.34
CA SER A 209 5.92 -3.08 3.19
C SER A 209 5.80 -4.58 2.83
N ALA A 210 6.81 -5.39 3.16
CA ALA A 210 6.71 -6.84 3.11
C ALA A 210 5.61 -7.39 4.04
N SER A 211 5.37 -6.76 5.21
CA SER A 211 4.28 -7.14 6.16
C SER A 211 2.88 -6.88 5.64
N TYR A 212 2.75 -6.00 4.66
CA TYR A 212 1.48 -5.77 3.96
C TYR A 212 1.25 -6.85 2.88
N LEU A 213 2.30 -7.29 2.21
CA LEU A 213 2.20 -8.29 1.13
C LEU A 213 2.08 -9.72 1.58
N SER A 214 2.62 -10.08 2.74
CA SER A 214 2.40 -11.39 3.32
C SER A 214 0.92 -11.72 3.46
N THR A 215 0.07 -10.72 3.68
CA THR A 215 -1.40 -10.89 3.69
C THR A 215 -1.92 -11.37 2.33
N ASN A 216 -1.38 -10.83 1.25
CA ASN A 216 -1.72 -11.20 -0.11
C ASN A 216 -1.20 -12.60 -0.47
N PHE A 217 0.02 -12.91 -0.04
CA PHE A 217 0.66 -14.21 -0.25
C PHE A 217 0.00 -15.34 0.56
N ILE A 218 -0.40 -15.05 1.81
CA ILE A 218 -1.16 -15.96 2.68
C ILE A 218 -2.56 -16.20 2.12
N LEU A 219 -3.24 -15.15 1.63
CA LEU A 219 -4.53 -15.28 0.95
C LEU A 219 -4.43 -16.15 -0.30
N MET A 220 -3.41 -15.93 -1.15
CA MET A 220 -3.17 -16.77 -2.32
C MET A 220 -2.95 -18.23 -1.90
N HIS A 221 -2.09 -18.51 -0.91
CA HIS A 221 -1.83 -19.88 -0.47
C HIS A 221 -3.05 -20.61 0.12
N ILE A 222 -3.97 -19.89 0.75
CA ILE A 222 -5.19 -20.47 1.32
C ILE A 222 -6.26 -20.73 0.25
N LEU A 223 -6.20 -20.01 -0.88
CA LEU A 223 -7.27 -19.93 -1.87
C LEU A 223 -6.95 -20.60 -3.22
N VAL A 224 -5.75 -21.19 -3.38
CA VAL A 224 -5.28 -21.81 -4.64
C VAL A 224 -6.23 -22.89 -5.19
N ASP A 225 -6.98 -23.57 -4.31
CA ASP A 225 -7.82 -24.72 -4.71
C ASP A 225 -9.27 -24.35 -5.08
N ASP A 226 -9.68 -23.08 -5.02
CA ASP A 226 -11.08 -22.66 -5.28
C ASP A 226 -11.18 -21.63 -6.41
N LEU A 227 -11.62 -22.10 -7.59
CA LEU A 227 -11.83 -21.31 -8.81
C LEU A 227 -12.82 -20.14 -8.61
N SER A 228 -13.82 -20.28 -7.73
CA SER A 228 -14.79 -19.23 -7.45
C SER A 228 -14.18 -18.10 -6.61
N MET A 229 -13.30 -18.46 -5.66
CA MET A 229 -12.55 -17.51 -4.83
C MET A 229 -11.49 -16.76 -5.64
N MET A 230 -10.82 -17.44 -6.58
CA MET A 230 -9.89 -16.81 -7.54
C MET A 230 -10.58 -15.74 -8.39
N LYS A 231 -11.81 -16.01 -8.87
CA LYS A 231 -12.60 -15.05 -9.65
C LYS A 231 -12.93 -13.76 -8.86
N TYR A 232 -13.16 -13.88 -7.56
CA TYR A 232 -13.53 -12.75 -6.69
C TYR A 232 -12.37 -12.23 -5.82
N TRP A 233 -11.13 -12.69 -6.07
CA TRP A 233 -9.96 -12.40 -5.23
C TRP A 233 -9.76 -10.90 -5.01
N ALA A 234 -9.86 -10.09 -6.06
CA ALA A 234 -9.66 -8.64 -5.95
C ALA A 234 -10.71 -7.98 -5.03
N ILE A 235 -11.94 -8.50 -5.02
CA ILE A 235 -13.03 -8.01 -4.17
C ILE A 235 -12.79 -8.45 -2.72
N ILE A 236 -12.45 -9.72 -2.50
CA ILE A 236 -12.17 -10.26 -1.16
C ILE A 236 -10.94 -9.58 -0.54
N PHE A 237 -9.86 -9.43 -1.30
CA PHE A 237 -8.68 -8.71 -0.88
C PHE A 237 -9.01 -7.27 -0.49
N THR A 238 -9.85 -6.60 -1.28
CA THR A 238 -10.30 -5.23 -0.99
C THR A 238 -11.13 -5.18 0.29
N ILE A 239 -12.05 -6.12 0.50
CA ILE A 239 -12.81 -6.22 1.76
C ILE A 239 -11.83 -6.34 2.94
N ILE A 240 -10.82 -7.20 2.84
CA ILE A 240 -9.89 -7.41 3.95
C ILE A 240 -9.08 -6.14 4.26
N THR A 241 -8.68 -5.40 3.23
CA THR A 241 -7.69 -4.31 3.35
C THR A 241 -8.27 -2.90 3.38
N VAL A 242 -9.54 -2.71 3.04
CA VAL A 242 -10.18 -1.38 2.98
C VAL A 242 -10.24 -0.65 4.32
N SER A 243 -10.25 -1.40 5.44
CA SER A 243 -10.14 -0.84 6.79
C SER A 243 -8.79 -0.14 7.04
N ILE A 244 -7.75 -0.45 6.27
CA ILE A 244 -6.38 0.04 6.46
C ILE A 244 -5.97 1.03 5.37
N TYR A 245 -6.60 0.99 4.19
CA TYR A 245 -6.24 1.85 3.06
C TYR A 245 -6.03 3.33 3.42
N PRO A 246 -6.93 3.99 4.18
CA PRO A 246 -6.72 5.40 4.53
C PRO A 246 -5.50 5.63 5.46
N LEU A 247 -4.97 4.58 6.07
CA LEU A 247 -3.83 4.59 7.01
C LEU A 247 -2.52 4.11 6.38
N LEU A 248 -2.50 3.64 5.13
CA LEU A 248 -1.27 3.09 4.53
C LEU A 248 -0.13 4.13 4.44
N ASP A 249 -0.43 5.41 4.21
CA ASP A 249 0.57 6.49 4.24
C ASP A 249 0.64 7.24 5.58
N SER A 250 0.00 6.71 6.63
CA SER A 250 0.08 7.33 7.96
C SER A 250 1.51 7.37 8.49
N ASP A 251 2.37 6.43 8.08
CA ASP A 251 3.78 6.41 8.46
C ASP A 251 4.51 7.71 8.08
N SER A 252 4.29 8.20 6.87
CA SER A 252 4.85 9.46 6.37
C SER A 252 4.40 10.68 7.18
N ILE A 253 3.15 10.67 7.63
CA ILE A 253 2.56 11.76 8.41
C ILE A 253 3.07 11.71 9.85
N ILE A 254 3.00 10.53 10.49
CA ILE A 254 3.49 10.30 11.85
C ILE A 254 4.99 10.65 11.93
N MET A 255 5.79 10.29 10.91
CA MET A 255 7.21 10.65 10.81
C MET A 255 7.42 12.16 10.79
N LYS A 256 6.68 12.90 9.96
CA LYS A 256 6.78 14.36 9.89
C LYS A 256 6.47 15.03 11.23
N PHE A 257 5.40 14.60 11.91
CA PHE A 257 4.93 15.24 13.13
C PHE A 257 5.68 14.79 14.40
N LEU A 258 6.16 13.55 14.47
CA LEU A 258 7.02 13.10 15.58
C LEU A 258 8.36 13.84 15.60
N LYS A 259 8.95 14.14 14.43
CA LYS A 259 10.15 14.99 14.33
C LYS A 259 9.93 16.38 14.94
N ASN A 260 8.72 16.92 14.80
CA ASN A 260 8.34 18.22 15.32
C ASN A 260 7.84 18.18 16.78
N LYS A 261 7.92 17.02 17.45
CA LYS A 261 7.45 16.79 18.82
C LYS A 261 5.98 17.18 19.04
N ASP A 262 5.12 16.96 18.05
CA ASP A 262 3.68 17.22 18.19
C ASP A 262 3.06 16.27 19.23
N ARG A 263 2.30 16.83 20.19
CA ARG A 263 1.70 16.07 21.29
C ARG A 263 0.44 15.31 20.86
N TYR A 264 -0.22 15.73 19.77
CA TYR A 264 -1.54 15.24 19.36
C TYR A 264 -1.53 13.95 18.51
N ILE A 265 -0.42 13.23 18.46
CA ILE A 265 -0.22 12.11 17.53
C ILE A 265 -1.03 10.87 17.95
N VAL A 266 -1.18 10.65 19.26
CA VAL A 266 -1.97 9.54 19.79
C VAL A 266 -3.46 9.79 19.53
N GLU A 267 -3.94 10.99 19.83
CA GLU A 267 -5.33 11.40 19.58
C GLU A 267 -5.66 11.37 18.08
N PHE A 268 -4.71 11.78 17.23
CA PHE A 268 -4.84 11.63 15.78
C PHE A 268 -4.99 10.16 15.38
N GLY A 269 -4.18 9.26 15.93
CA GLY A 269 -4.27 7.82 15.67
C GLY A 269 -5.64 7.24 16.02
N ILE A 270 -6.21 7.64 17.16
CA ILE A 270 -7.56 7.23 17.58
C ILE A 270 -8.60 7.74 16.57
N VAL A 271 -8.61 9.04 16.28
CA VAL A 271 -9.60 9.65 15.37
C VAL A 271 -9.51 9.03 13.97
N ALA A 272 -8.30 8.88 13.42
CA ALA A 272 -8.10 8.28 12.11
C ALA A 272 -8.58 6.83 12.08
N SER A 273 -8.29 6.05 13.13
CA SER A 273 -8.74 4.65 13.26
C SER A 273 -10.26 4.54 13.35
N THR A 274 -10.93 5.39 14.13
CA THR A 274 -12.39 5.42 14.23
C THR A 274 -13.03 5.72 12.89
N ILE A 275 -12.52 6.72 12.16
CA ILE A 275 -13.04 7.08 10.83
C ILE A 275 -12.87 5.90 9.85
N CYS A 276 -11.72 5.22 9.87
CA CYS A 276 -11.49 4.05 9.00
C CYS A 276 -12.42 2.89 9.34
N ALA A 277 -12.66 2.62 10.63
CA ALA A 277 -13.60 1.58 11.06
C ALA A 277 -15.04 1.90 10.62
N ILE A 278 -15.47 3.17 10.74
CA ILE A 278 -16.80 3.59 10.26
C ILE A 278 -16.91 3.44 8.74
N PHE A 279 -15.90 3.89 7.99
CA PHE A 279 -15.89 3.77 6.54
C PHE A 279 -15.94 2.31 6.09
N PHE A 280 -15.23 1.44 6.80
CA PHE A 280 -15.29 0.00 6.57
C PHE A 280 -16.69 -0.58 6.79
N ILE A 281 -17.36 -0.22 7.89
CA ILE A 281 -18.73 -0.68 8.20
C ILE A 281 -19.69 -0.23 7.10
N LEU A 282 -19.58 1.02 6.64
CA LEU A 282 -20.39 1.55 5.53
C LEU A 282 -20.12 0.77 4.23
N PHE A 283 -18.85 0.48 3.93
CA PHE A 283 -18.47 -0.27 2.74
C PHE A 283 -19.02 -1.71 2.76
N ILE A 284 -18.93 -2.40 3.91
CA ILE A 284 -19.57 -3.70 4.12
C ILE A 284 -21.07 -3.62 3.88
N PHE A 285 -21.74 -2.60 4.41
CA PHE A 285 -23.19 -2.45 4.26
C PHE A 285 -23.57 -2.27 2.80
N ILE A 286 -22.81 -1.49 2.04
CA ILE A 286 -23.02 -1.34 0.59
C ILE A 286 -22.81 -2.69 -0.12
N LEU A 287 -21.69 -3.38 0.14
CA LEU A 287 -21.40 -4.66 -0.50
C LEU A 287 -22.43 -5.74 -0.18
N PHE A 288 -22.94 -5.77 1.06
CA PHE A 288 -23.98 -6.70 1.47
C PHE A 288 -25.27 -6.52 0.66
N ASN A 289 -25.65 -5.26 0.38
CA ASN A 289 -26.85 -4.94 -0.38
C ASN A 289 -26.68 -5.12 -1.89
N VAL A 290 -25.45 -5.02 -2.41
CA VAL A 290 -25.17 -5.12 -3.85
C VAL A 290 -24.80 -6.55 -4.27
N SER A 291 -24.21 -7.34 -3.38
CA SER A 291 -23.82 -8.71 -3.69
C SER A 291 -25.03 -9.63 -3.72
N ASN A 292 -25.15 -10.45 -4.77
CA ASN A 292 -26.11 -11.56 -4.83
C ASN A 292 -25.47 -12.90 -4.41
N GLU A 293 -24.16 -12.93 -4.21
CA GLU A 293 -23.40 -14.14 -3.90
C GLU A 293 -23.45 -14.45 -2.40
N GLU A 294 -24.05 -15.58 -2.05
CA GLU A 294 -24.25 -16.03 -0.65
C GLU A 294 -22.91 -16.25 0.07
N TYR A 295 -21.90 -16.72 -0.65
CA TYR A 295 -20.53 -16.87 -0.14
C TYR A 295 -19.96 -15.54 0.39
N ILE A 296 -20.07 -14.48 -0.41
CA ILE A 296 -19.53 -13.15 -0.06
C ILE A 296 -20.29 -12.58 1.15
N LYS A 297 -21.60 -12.77 1.21
CA LYS A 297 -22.43 -12.36 2.36
C LYS A 297 -22.00 -13.06 3.65
N ASN A 298 -21.77 -14.37 3.59
CA ASN A 298 -21.33 -15.15 4.75
C ASN A 298 -19.94 -14.74 5.24
N PHE A 299 -19.01 -14.44 4.33
CA PHE A 299 -17.68 -13.94 4.69
C PHE A 299 -17.74 -12.55 5.36
N ILE A 300 -18.55 -11.64 4.81
CA ILE A 300 -18.72 -10.27 5.30
C ILE A 300 -19.38 -10.23 6.69
N LEU A 301 -20.43 -11.04 6.89
CA LEU A 301 -21.19 -11.09 8.14
C LEU A 301 -20.53 -11.92 9.25
N SER A 302 -19.42 -12.60 8.94
CA SER A 302 -18.68 -13.35 9.95
C SER A 302 -18.26 -12.43 11.10
N PRO A 303 -18.57 -12.79 12.37
CA PRO A 303 -18.17 -12.01 13.54
C PRO A 303 -16.66 -11.74 13.58
N MET A 304 -15.86 -12.69 13.09
CA MET A 304 -14.40 -12.56 13.00
C MET A 304 -13.98 -11.44 12.06
N THR A 305 -14.63 -11.32 10.90
CA THR A 305 -14.38 -10.25 9.93
C THR A 305 -14.71 -8.90 10.55
N ILE A 306 -15.88 -8.76 11.18
CA ILE A 306 -16.32 -7.51 11.81
C ILE A 306 -15.37 -7.07 12.92
N ILE A 307 -15.05 -7.97 13.86
CA ILE A 307 -14.16 -7.68 15.00
C ILE A 307 -12.77 -7.28 14.49
N CYS A 308 -12.20 -8.08 13.59
CA CYS A 308 -10.88 -7.79 13.08
C CYS A 308 -10.85 -6.44 12.37
N CYS A 309 -11.83 -6.12 11.53
CA CYS A 309 -11.80 -4.86 10.79
C CYS A 309 -12.01 -3.61 11.65
N ILE A 310 -12.68 -3.73 12.81
CA ILE A 310 -12.72 -2.65 13.81
C ILE A 310 -11.36 -2.53 14.50
N LEU A 311 -10.70 -3.65 14.82
CA LEU A 311 -9.45 -3.69 15.57
C LEU A 311 -8.22 -3.29 14.74
N THR A 312 -8.16 -3.72 13.48
CA THR A 312 -7.01 -3.58 12.60
C THR A 312 -6.54 -2.11 12.44
N PRO A 313 -7.41 -1.10 12.23
CA PRO A 313 -6.99 0.29 12.11
C PRO A 313 -6.24 0.81 13.36
N TYR A 314 -6.72 0.44 14.55
CA TYR A 314 -6.07 0.83 15.82
C TYR A 314 -4.72 0.15 15.99
N LEU A 315 -4.67 -1.16 15.73
CA LEU A 315 -3.41 -1.92 15.76
C LEU A 315 -2.40 -1.35 14.77
N TRP A 316 -2.86 -0.95 13.57
CA TRP A 316 -2.03 -0.35 12.55
C TRP A 316 -1.45 0.99 12.99
N CYS A 317 -2.29 1.92 13.47
CA CYS A 317 -1.82 3.22 13.96
C CYS A 317 -0.84 3.08 15.14
N ALA A 318 -1.13 2.18 16.08
CA ALA A 318 -0.27 1.92 17.22
C ALA A 318 1.10 1.38 16.77
N ARG A 319 1.10 0.41 15.84
CA ARG A 319 2.31 -0.13 15.22
C ARG A 319 3.14 0.94 14.52
N SER A 320 2.51 1.76 13.69
CA SER A 320 3.15 2.88 12.99
C SER A 320 3.81 3.86 13.96
N TYR A 321 3.14 4.20 15.06
CA TYR A 321 3.70 5.07 16.09
C TYR A 321 4.97 4.51 16.74
N PHE A 322 4.92 3.27 17.27
CA PHE A 322 6.09 2.68 17.93
C PHE A 322 7.25 2.54 16.96
N ARG A 323 6.97 2.03 15.76
CA ARG A 323 7.98 1.83 14.73
C ARG A 323 8.71 3.13 14.39
N ILE A 324 7.97 4.19 14.08
CA ILE A 324 8.56 5.48 13.69
C ILE A 324 9.34 6.08 14.84
N LYS A 325 8.85 5.94 16.07
CA LYS A 325 9.59 6.35 17.27
C LYS A 325 10.95 5.65 17.35
N TYR A 326 11.03 4.34 17.14
CA TYR A 326 12.31 3.62 17.15
C TYR A 326 13.22 3.96 15.95
N ILE A 327 12.65 4.20 14.76
CA ILE A 327 13.42 4.68 13.59
C ILE A 327 14.04 6.06 13.86
N LEU A 328 13.27 6.98 14.44
CA LEU A 328 13.75 8.33 14.80
C LEU A 328 14.80 8.30 15.93
N LEU A 329 14.80 7.26 16.76
CA LEU A 329 15.85 6.98 17.76
C LEU A 329 17.04 6.21 17.18
N GLU A 330 17.12 6.06 15.85
CA GLU A 330 18.16 5.31 15.13
C GLU A 330 18.28 3.82 15.50
N LYS A 331 17.26 3.25 16.15
CA LYS A 331 17.21 1.84 16.59
C LYS A 331 16.69 0.90 15.49
N ASN A 332 17.18 1.08 14.25
CA ASN A 332 16.71 0.35 13.07
C ASN A 332 16.86 -1.18 13.18
N THR A 333 17.94 -1.66 13.81
CA THR A 333 18.19 -3.11 14.00
C THR A 333 17.11 -3.78 14.84
N ILE A 334 16.63 -3.10 15.88
CA ILE A 334 15.56 -3.59 16.76
C ILE A 334 14.24 -3.70 15.98
N VAL A 335 13.94 -2.70 15.16
CA VAL A 335 12.73 -2.70 14.31
C VAL A 335 12.76 -3.88 13.33
N ILE A 336 13.88 -4.07 12.62
CA ILE A 336 14.03 -5.18 11.67
C ILE A 336 13.88 -6.53 12.39
N LEU A 337 14.51 -6.70 13.55
CA LEU A 337 14.42 -7.93 14.34
C LEU A 337 12.98 -8.25 14.73
N PHE A 338 12.22 -7.27 15.25
CA PHE A 338 10.84 -7.51 15.67
C PHE A 338 9.90 -7.80 14.50
N ILE A 339 10.15 -7.20 13.34
CA ILE A 339 9.41 -7.56 12.12
C ILE A 339 9.71 -9.01 11.72
N LEU A 340 10.99 -9.41 11.66
CA LEU A 340 11.35 -10.79 11.31
C LEU A 340 10.76 -11.82 12.30
N LEU A 341 10.84 -11.53 13.60
CA LEU A 341 10.28 -12.40 14.62
C LEU A 341 8.74 -12.49 14.55
N SER A 342 8.05 -11.39 14.25
CA SER A 342 6.59 -11.42 14.12
C SER A 342 6.13 -12.25 12.92
N PHE A 343 6.88 -12.21 11.82
CA PHE A 343 6.64 -13.07 10.66
C PHE A 343 6.87 -14.55 10.94
N VAL A 344 8.05 -14.90 11.45
CA VAL A 344 8.38 -16.29 11.77
C VAL A 344 7.41 -16.83 12.81
N GLY A 345 7.10 -16.05 13.85
CA GLY A 345 6.12 -16.42 14.87
C GLY A 345 4.72 -16.65 14.30
N CYS A 346 4.27 -15.80 13.38
CA CYS A 346 2.97 -15.98 12.72
C CYS A 346 2.95 -17.22 11.81
N TYR A 347 4.02 -17.47 11.05
CA TYR A 347 4.13 -18.67 10.22
C TYR A 347 4.07 -19.95 11.07
N LEU A 348 4.86 -20.01 12.14
CA LEU A 348 4.84 -21.16 13.06
C LEU A 348 3.48 -21.33 13.72
N ALA A 349 2.83 -20.23 14.15
CA ALA A 349 1.48 -20.28 14.70
C ALA A 349 0.45 -20.79 13.69
N SER A 350 0.54 -20.36 12.42
CA SER A 350 -0.36 -20.85 11.36
C SER A 350 -0.22 -22.37 11.16
N TYR A 351 1.01 -22.87 11.20
CA TYR A 351 1.32 -24.29 11.01
C TYR A 351 0.88 -25.13 12.21
N PHE A 352 1.28 -24.75 13.43
CA PHE A 352 1.04 -25.56 14.63
C PHE A 352 -0.37 -25.42 15.20
N LEU A 353 -0.97 -24.22 15.15
CA LEU A 353 -2.32 -23.97 15.67
C LEU A 353 -3.40 -24.11 14.60
N GLN A 354 -3.02 -24.44 13.37
CA GLN A 354 -3.93 -24.61 12.22
C GLN A 354 -4.83 -23.37 11.99
N ILE A 355 -4.32 -22.16 12.25
CA ILE A 355 -5.07 -20.93 12.02
C ILE A 355 -5.16 -20.69 10.51
N LYS A 356 -6.36 -20.87 9.96
CA LYS A 356 -6.63 -20.69 8.52
C LYS A 356 -7.18 -19.31 8.14
N SER A 357 -7.49 -18.45 9.11
CA SER A 357 -8.06 -17.14 8.81
C SER A 357 -6.96 -16.11 8.47
N PRO A 358 -6.94 -15.55 7.24
CA PRO A 358 -5.91 -14.62 6.81
C PRO A 358 -5.96 -13.30 7.59
N ILE A 359 -7.15 -12.86 8.00
CA ILE A 359 -7.33 -11.62 8.77
C ILE A 359 -6.77 -11.79 10.20
N ILE A 360 -6.93 -12.98 10.79
CA ILE A 360 -6.37 -13.28 12.12
C ILE A 360 -4.84 -13.30 12.04
N LEU A 361 -4.28 -14.01 11.06
CA LEU A 361 -2.83 -14.07 10.86
C LEU A 361 -2.22 -12.68 10.65
N PHE A 362 -2.92 -11.82 9.90
CA PHE A 362 -2.51 -10.44 9.68
C PHE A 362 -2.43 -9.64 10.98
N ASN A 363 -3.49 -9.65 11.78
CA ASN A 363 -3.52 -8.96 13.07
C ASN A 363 -2.49 -9.55 14.04
N PHE A 364 -2.25 -10.87 13.99
CA PHE A 364 -1.28 -11.54 14.83
C PHE A 364 0.16 -11.06 14.56
N VAL A 365 0.54 -10.85 13.30
CA VAL A 365 1.84 -10.24 12.95
C VAL A 365 1.99 -8.86 13.60
N ILE A 366 0.94 -8.02 13.53
CA ILE A 366 0.97 -6.69 14.12
C ILE A 366 1.12 -6.75 15.65
N ILE A 367 0.35 -7.63 16.30
CA ILE A 367 0.40 -7.80 17.76
C ILE A 367 1.77 -8.28 18.21
N LEU A 368 2.35 -9.29 17.55
CA LEU A 368 3.69 -9.79 17.87
C LEU A 368 4.77 -8.71 17.73
N GLU A 369 4.72 -7.92 16.66
CA GLU A 369 5.66 -6.80 16.47
C GLU A 369 5.53 -5.77 17.61
N MET A 370 4.28 -5.44 17.98
CA MET A 370 3.95 -4.51 19.06
C MET A 370 4.44 -4.97 20.42
N LEU A 371 4.27 -6.26 20.75
CA LEU A 371 4.76 -6.85 21.99
C LEU A 371 6.28 -6.73 22.09
N GLY A 372 7.01 -6.93 20.98
CA GLY A 372 8.46 -6.71 20.92
C GLY A 372 8.85 -5.29 21.35
N TYR A 373 8.20 -4.27 20.79
CA TYR A 373 8.46 -2.87 21.16
C TYR A 373 8.15 -2.56 22.63
N LEU A 374 7.06 -3.13 23.16
CA LEU A 374 6.62 -2.93 24.54
C LEU A 374 7.63 -3.53 25.53
N VAL A 375 8.01 -4.80 25.33
CA VAL A 375 9.01 -5.49 26.17
C VAL A 375 10.31 -4.70 26.21
N LYS A 376 10.82 -4.24 25.05
CA LYS A 376 12.05 -3.45 25.01
C LYS A 376 11.92 -2.10 25.69
N SER A 377 10.76 -1.45 25.58
CA SER A 377 10.54 -0.15 26.22
C SER A 377 10.50 -0.22 27.75
N ASN A 378 9.98 -1.32 28.31
CA ASN A 378 9.97 -1.56 29.76
C ASN A 378 11.37 -1.89 30.29
N LEU A 379 12.17 -2.63 29.52
CA LEU A 379 13.56 -2.93 29.89
C LEU A 379 14.44 -1.66 29.98
N ILE A 380 14.16 -0.63 29.19
CA ILE A 380 14.92 0.64 29.20
C ILE A 380 14.49 1.55 30.36
N LYS A 381 13.26 1.45 30.85
CA LYS A 381 12.79 2.25 32.00
C LYS A 381 13.30 1.71 33.34
N ASN A 382 13.70 0.45 33.38
CA ASN A 382 14.16 -0.25 34.58
C ASN A 382 15.70 -0.38 34.65
N SER A 383 16.42 0.24 33.72
CA SER A 383 17.88 0.41 33.68
C SER A 383 18.23 1.86 33.86
#